data_AF-A0A7W2IVW4-F1
#
_entry.id   AF-A0A7W2IVW4-F1
#
_cell.length_a   1.000
_cell.length_b   1.000
_cell.length_c   1.000
_cell.angle_alpha   90.00
_cell.angle_beta   90.00
_cell.angle_gamma   90.00
#
_symmetry.space_group_name_H-M   'P 1'
#
loop_
_entity.id
_entity.type
_entity.pdbx_description
1 polymer ?
#
loop_
_entity_poly.entity_id
_entity_poly.type
_entity_poly.pdbx_seq_one_letter_code
_entity_poly.pdbx_strand_id
1 'polypeptide(L)'
;LIYGERDILYLSIHSLHKITKFNGKDGKAPKVYKLGSKAWRTLKQKTKSRVKEIAFNLIQVYAKRKLEKGYQYNPDSYLQHELEASFL
;
A
#
# COMPACT_ATOMS: atom_id res chain seq x y z
N LEU A 1 23.49 8.86 8.14
CA LEU A 1 22.26 9.43 7.51
C LEU A 1 22.04 10.83 8.05
N ILE A 2 21.68 11.81 7.20
CA ILE A 2 21.38 13.18 7.63
C ILE A 2 19.87 13.32 7.85
N TYR A 3 19.49 13.76 9.04
CA TYR A 3 18.11 14.01 9.47
C TYR A 3 17.85 15.53 9.54
N GLY A 4 16.64 15.93 9.98
CA GLY A 4 16.30 17.36 10.10
C GLY A 4 17.29 18.11 11.00
N GLU A 5 17.48 19.41 10.76
CA GLU A 5 18.42 20.25 11.51
C GLU A 5 19.90 19.80 11.45
N ARG A 6 20.30 19.06 10.39
CA ARG A 6 21.66 18.52 10.19
C ARG A 6 22.08 17.46 11.22
N ASP A 7 21.11 16.82 11.86
CA ASP A 7 21.34 15.67 12.74
C ASP A 7 22.00 14.51 11.96
N ILE A 8 23.03 13.87 12.53
CA ILE A 8 23.68 12.70 11.92
C ILE A 8 23.34 11.43 12.71
N LEU A 9 22.79 10.44 12.03
CA LEU A 9 22.57 9.10 12.57
C LEU A 9 23.61 8.12 12.05
N TYR A 10 24.37 7.53 12.96
CA TYR A 10 25.24 6.39 12.73
C TYR A 10 24.47 5.09 12.96
N LEU A 11 24.57 4.15 12.02
CA LEU A 11 23.88 2.86 12.07
C LEU A 11 24.90 1.73 11.96
N SER A 12 24.77 0.74 12.83
CA SER A 12 25.53 -0.50 12.74
C SER A 12 25.02 -1.35 11.57
N ILE A 13 25.94 -2.11 10.95
CA ILE A 13 25.66 -3.02 9.84
C ILE A 13 24.54 -4.03 10.18
N HIS A 14 24.45 -4.46 11.45
CA HIS A 14 23.41 -5.39 11.91
C HIS A 14 21.98 -4.80 11.81
N SER A 15 21.85 -3.47 11.75
CA SER A 15 20.54 -2.78 11.65
C SER A 15 20.15 -2.39 10.23
N LEU A 16 20.90 -2.83 9.20
CA LEU A 16 20.59 -2.53 7.80
C LEU A 16 19.17 -2.95 7.39
N HIS A 17 18.64 -4.04 7.96
CA HIS A 17 17.28 -4.54 7.72
C HIS A 17 16.16 -3.54 8.11
N LYS A 18 16.48 -2.51 8.89
CA LYS A 18 15.52 -1.46 9.30
C LYS A 18 15.44 -0.31 8.30
N ILE A 19 16.29 -0.31 7.27
CA ILE A 19 16.36 0.73 6.25
C ILE A 19 15.62 0.25 5.02
N THR A 20 14.81 1.12 4.45
CA THR A 20 14.15 0.87 3.17
C THR A 20 14.19 2.15 2.35
N LYS A 21 14.41 2.02 1.04
CA LYS A 21 14.39 3.16 0.12
C LYS A 21 13.00 3.81 0.16
N PHE A 22 12.96 5.12 0.33
CA PHE A 22 11.71 5.87 0.24
C PHE A 22 11.17 5.79 -1.19
N ASN A 23 9.91 5.43 -1.34
CA ASN A 23 9.19 5.44 -2.62
C ASN A 23 7.88 6.22 -2.43
N GLY A 24 7.83 7.41 -3.01
CA GLY A 24 6.69 8.31 -2.93
C GLY A 24 6.01 8.46 -4.29
N LYS A 25 4.69 8.62 -4.29
CA LYS A 25 3.96 9.02 -5.50
C LYS A 25 4.39 10.45 -5.89
N ASP A 26 4.56 10.69 -7.18
CA ASP A 26 4.76 12.00 -7.82
C ASP A 26 6.12 12.68 -7.62
N GLY A 27 7.19 11.93 -7.33
CA GLY A 27 8.56 12.47 -7.33
C GLY A 27 8.84 13.56 -6.29
N LYS A 28 7.91 13.82 -5.35
CA LYS A 28 8.09 14.81 -4.30
C LYS A 28 9.20 14.39 -3.35
N ALA A 29 10.04 15.36 -2.99
CA ALA A 29 11.11 15.16 -2.03
C ALA A 29 10.54 14.70 -0.67
N PRO A 30 11.13 13.69 -0.01
CA PRO A 30 10.66 13.20 1.27
C PRO A 30 10.82 14.26 2.36
N LYS A 31 9.82 14.38 3.22
CA LYS A 31 9.94 15.20 4.43
C LYS A 31 10.88 14.52 5.41
N VAL A 32 11.99 15.17 5.72
CA VAL A 32 12.95 14.70 6.71
C VAL A 32 12.53 15.19 8.10
N TYR A 33 12.50 14.30 9.08
CA TYR A 33 12.12 14.61 10.47
C TYR A 33 13.37 14.76 11.35
N LYS A 34 13.27 15.57 12.41
CA LYS A 34 14.33 15.70 13.44
C LYS A 34 14.43 14.44 14.29
N LEU A 35 15.64 14.05 14.70
CA LEU A 35 15.84 12.94 15.63
C LEU A 35 15.23 13.28 17.00
N GLY A 36 14.63 12.30 17.67
CA GLY A 36 13.96 12.50 18.97
C GLY A 36 12.60 13.19 18.91
N SER A 37 12.16 13.70 17.76
CA SER A 37 10.83 14.30 17.61
C SER A 37 9.70 13.28 17.73
N LYS A 38 8.58 13.68 18.37
CA LYS A 38 7.35 12.87 18.43
C LYS A 38 6.63 12.77 17.09
N ALA A 39 6.96 13.62 16.12
CA ALA A 39 6.26 13.72 14.83
C ALA A 39 6.19 12.37 14.08
N TRP A 40 7.32 11.65 14.01
CA TRP A 40 7.37 10.34 13.33
C TRP A 40 6.51 9.29 14.04
N ARG A 41 6.51 9.29 15.38
CA ARG A 41 5.71 8.35 16.18
C ARG A 41 4.22 8.59 15.96
N THR A 42 3.77 9.83 16.01
CA THR A 42 2.37 10.20 15.78
C THR A 42 1.93 9.86 14.35
N LEU A 43 2.77 10.15 13.36
CA LEU A 43 2.50 9.80 11.96
C LEU A 43 2.36 8.29 11.77
N LYS A 44 3.28 7.51 12.35
CA LYS A 44 3.24 6.04 12.32
C LYS A 44 1.97 5.49 12.98
N GLN A 45 1.58 6.03 14.14
CA GLN A 45 0.36 5.64 14.84
C GLN A 45 -0.89 5.90 13.99
N LYS A 46 -1.01 7.11 13.44
CA LYS A 46 -2.14 7.50 12.57
C LYS A 46 -2.23 6.62 11.34
N THR A 47 -1.10 6.39 10.67
CA THR A 47 -1.02 5.54 9.48
C THR A 47 -1.40 4.09 9.80
N LYS A 48 -0.88 3.53 10.91
CA LYS A 48 -1.22 2.18 11.36
C LYS A 48 -2.73 2.01 11.59
N SER A 49 -3.37 3.01 12.22
CA SER A 49 -4.83 3.00 12.42
C SER A 49 -5.58 2.98 11.09
N ARG A 50 -5.19 3.85 10.16
CA ARG A 50 -5.83 3.94 8.84
C ARG A 50 -5.68 2.64 8.03
N VAL A 51 -4.51 2.01 8.07
CA VAL A 51 -4.29 0.72 7.39
C VAL A 51 -5.18 -0.37 7.99
N LYS A 52 -5.34 -0.42 9.32
CA LYS A 52 -6.25 -1.38 9.97
C LYS A 52 -7.69 -1.18 9.53
N GLU A 53 -8.15 0.07 9.47
CA GLU A 53 -9.51 0.41 9.02
C GLU A 53 -9.74 -0.06 7.58
N ILE A 54 -8.78 0.20 6.67
CA ILE A 54 -8.87 -0.27 5.28
C ILE A 54 -8.93 -1.79 5.22
N ALA A 55 -8.08 -2.49 5.99
CA ALA A 55 -8.07 -3.95 6.04
C ALA A 55 -9.42 -4.49 6.55
N PHE A 56 -9.99 -3.89 7.60
CA PHE A 56 -11.30 -4.26 8.11
C PHE A 56 -12.41 -4.05 7.07
N ASN A 57 -12.42 -2.88 6.41
CA ASN A 57 -13.40 -2.57 5.37
C ASN A 57 -13.30 -3.55 4.20
N LEU A 58 -12.08 -3.94 3.80
CA LEU A 58 -11.86 -4.93 2.75
C LEU A 58 -12.45 -6.29 3.13
N ILE A 59 -12.18 -6.76 4.35
CA ILE A 59 -12.76 -8.00 4.88
C ILE A 59 -14.28 -7.93 4.88
N GLN A 60 -14.85 -6.80 5.32
CA GLN A 60 -16.29 -6.61 5.36
C GLN A 60 -16.93 -6.63 3.96
N VAL A 61 -16.28 -6.00 2.96
CA VAL A 61 -16.74 -6.05 1.57
C VAL A 61 -16.71 -7.47 1.03
N TYR A 62 -15.64 -8.23 1.29
CA TYR A 62 -15.57 -9.65 0.89
C TYR A 62 -16.60 -10.52 1.59
N ALA A 63 -16.85 -10.29 2.88
CA ALA A 63 -17.87 -11.00 3.63
C ALA A 63 -19.26 -10.75 3.03
N LYS A 64 -19.62 -9.48 2.78
CA LYS A 64 -20.86 -9.13 2.08
C LYS A 64 -20.95 -9.80 0.72
N ARG A 65 -19.90 -9.71 -0.10
CA ARG A 65 -19.85 -10.33 -1.43
C ARG A 65 -20.03 -11.84 -1.41
N LYS A 66 -19.59 -12.52 -0.35
CA LYS A 66 -19.71 -13.98 -0.20
C LYS A 66 -21.11 -14.40 0.24
N LEU A 67 -21.83 -13.54 0.98
CA LEU A 67 -23.20 -13.80 1.41
C LEU A 67 -24.20 -13.62 0.27
N GLU A 68 -23.94 -12.66 -0.62
CA GLU A 68 -24.75 -12.43 -1.80
C GLU A 68 -24.54 -13.54 -2.84
N LYS A 69 -25.64 -14.04 -3.40
CA LYS A 69 -25.57 -14.98 -4.53
C LYS A 69 -25.22 -14.19 -5.79
N GLY A 70 -24.04 -14.46 -6.35
CA GLY A 70 -23.62 -13.86 -7.62
C GLY A 70 -24.42 -14.40 -8.81
N TYR A 71 -24.32 -13.70 -9.94
CA TYR A 71 -24.78 -14.21 -11.23
C TYR A 71 -23.62 -14.94 -11.92
N GLN A 72 -23.83 -16.21 -12.24
CA GLN A 72 -22.89 -16.99 -13.03
C GLN A 72 -23.27 -16.83 -14.51
N TYR A 73 -22.39 -16.22 -15.30
CA TYR A 73 -22.57 -16.13 -16.74
C TYR A 73 -22.49 -17.52 -17.39
N ASN A 74 -23.17 -17.66 -18.53
CA ASN A 74 -23.12 -18.87 -19.33
C ASN A 74 -21.72 -19.08 -19.92
N PRO A 75 -21.38 -20.31 -20.33
CA PRO A 75 -20.18 -20.57 -21.11
C PRO A 75 -20.12 -19.71 -22.37
N ASP A 76 -18.91 -19.51 -22.86
CA ASP A 76 -18.66 -18.72 -24.07
C ASP A 76 -19.47 -19.26 -25.26
N SER A 77 -19.91 -18.33 -26.10
CA SER A 77 -20.69 -18.64 -27.30
C SER A 77 -19.84 -18.51 -28.56
N TYR A 78 -20.36 -19.03 -29.68
CA TYR A 78 -19.74 -18.89 -30.99
C TYR A 78 -19.36 -17.43 -31.32
N LEU A 79 -20.23 -16.46 -30.96
CA LEU A 79 -19.99 -15.03 -31.18
C LEU A 79 -18.80 -14.48 -30.38
N GLN A 80 -18.55 -15.01 -29.18
CA GLN A 80 -17.40 -14.60 -28.36
C GLN A 80 -16.09 -15.01 -29.07
N HIS A 81 -16.04 -16.22 -29.61
CA HIS A 81 -14.87 -16.70 -30.33
C HIS A 81 -14.65 -15.99 -31.67
N GLU A 82 -15.70 -15.65 -32.42
CA GLU A 82 -15.57 -14.84 -33.64
C GLU A 82 -15.01 -13.44 -33.34
N LEU A 83 -15.51 -12.81 -32.27
CA LEU A 83 -15.02 -11.50 -31.86
C LEU A 83 -13.54 -11.57 -31.44
N GLU A 84 -13.16 -12.57 -30.63
CA GLU A 84 -11.78 -12.78 -30.20
C GLU A 84 -10.83 -13.03 -31.38
N ALA A 85 -11.29 -13.76 -32.40
CA ALA A 85 -10.51 -14.01 -33.62
C ALA A 85 -10.31 -12.75 -34.48
N SER A 86 -11.17 -11.75 -34.37
CA SER A 86 -11.07 -10.50 -35.16
C SER A 86 -9.96 -9.55 -34.71
N PHE A 87 -9.38 -9.77 -33.53
CA PHE A 87 -8.25 -8.98 -33.00
C PHE A 87 -6.88 -9.58 -33.31
N LEU A 88 -6.84 -10.72 -34.01
CA LEU A 88 -5.64 -11.35 -34.57
C LEU A 88 -5.42 -10.91 -36.02
#